data_AF-A0A1H3HDF8-F1
#
_entry.id   AF-A0A1H3HDF8-F1
#
_cell.length_a   1.000
_cell.length_b   1.000
_cell.length_c   1.000
_cell.angle_alpha   90.00
_cell.angle_beta   90.00
_cell.angle_gamma   90.00
#
_symmetry.space_group_name_H-M   'P 1'
#
loop_
_entity.id
_entity.type
_entity.pdbx_description
1 polymer ?
#
loop_
_entity_poly.entity_id
_entity_poly.type
_entity_poly.pdbx_seq_one_letter_code
_entity_poly.pdbx_strand_id
1 'polypeptide(L)'
;MRGLEDVVGLLADHAKHALAGETSTHLTHLYQVVASKLGKDPSLKKLEEEVGDSGEVSTRTQARVRLALEDAAEADPRFAEMLLSAIGDDTPNPPEPDRTRA
;
A
#
# COMPACT_ATOMS: atom_id res chain seq x y z
N MET A 1 -15.39 -5.72 -4.69
CA MET A 1 -14.29 -4.76 -4.47
C MET A 1 -13.02 -5.29 -5.15
N ARG A 2 -12.88 -5.14 -6.48
CA ARG A 2 -11.78 -5.76 -7.23
C ARG A 2 -10.46 -4.97 -7.15
N GLY A 3 -10.50 -3.71 -6.71
CA GLY A 3 -9.32 -2.83 -6.63
C GLY A 3 -8.37 -3.11 -5.46
N LEU A 4 -8.86 -3.59 -4.30
CA LEU A 4 -8.00 -3.85 -3.14
C LEU A 4 -7.18 -5.14 -3.27
N GLU A 5 -7.68 -6.13 -4.00
CA GLU A 5 -6.90 -7.32 -4.35
C GLU A 5 -5.73 -6.95 -5.27
N ASP A 6 -5.96 -6.00 -6.17
CA ASP A 6 -4.94 -5.45 -7.07
C ASP A 6 -3.84 -4.71 -6.29
N VAL A 7 -4.22 -3.89 -5.30
CA VAL A 7 -3.27 -3.21 -4.38
C VAL A 7 -2.36 -4.20 -3.66
N VAL A 8 -2.90 -5.31 -3.13
CA VAL A 8 -2.08 -6.33 -2.46
C VAL A 8 -1.08 -6.97 -3.42
N GLY A 9 -1.50 -7.21 -4.67
CA GLY A 9 -0.62 -7.67 -5.74
C GLY A 9 0.50 -6.68 -6.04
N LEU A 10 0.18 -5.39 -6.19
CA LEU A 10 1.14 -4.32 -6.45
C LEU A 10 2.13 -4.11 -5.30
N LEU A 11 1.71 -4.28 -4.04
CA LEU A 11 2.61 -4.24 -2.89
C LEU A 11 3.59 -5.43 -2.88
N ALA A 12 3.11 -6.62 -3.21
CA ALA A 12 3.96 -7.79 -3.33
C ALA A 12 4.97 -7.64 -4.48
N ASP A 13 4.53 -7.08 -5.60
CA ASP A 13 5.38 -6.76 -6.75
C ASP A 13 6.44 -5.71 -6.39
N HIS A 14 6.04 -4.63 -5.71
CA HIS A 14 6.97 -3.63 -5.17
C HIS A 14 8.06 -4.27 -4.31
N ALA A 15 7.69 -5.14 -3.36
CA ALA A 15 8.64 -5.79 -2.48
C ALA A 15 9.62 -6.68 -3.26
N LYS A 16 9.16 -7.41 -4.29
CA LYS A 16 10.05 -8.21 -5.16
C LYS A 16 11.03 -7.32 -5.91
N HIS A 17 10.52 -6.25 -6.50
CA HIS A 17 11.30 -5.28 -7.26
C HIS A 17 12.30 -4.50 -6.37
N ALA A 18 11.92 -4.20 -5.12
CA ALA A 18 12.80 -3.58 -4.15
C ALA A 18 13.98 -4.47 -3.76
N LEU A 19 13.75 -5.78 -3.61
CA LEU A 19 14.81 -6.77 -3.36
C LEU A 19 15.75 -6.91 -4.58
N ALA A 20 15.22 -6.77 -5.79
CA ALA A 20 16.00 -6.77 -7.03
C ALA A 20 16.77 -5.44 -7.26
N GLY A 21 16.48 -4.39 -6.49
CA GLY A 21 17.05 -3.05 -6.67
C GLY A 21 16.39 -2.22 -7.77
N GLU A 22 15.25 -2.65 -8.29
CA GLU A 22 14.53 -2.05 -9.42
C GLU A 22 13.16 -1.51 -8.98
N THR A 23 13.12 -0.54 -8.08
CA THR A 23 11.85 0.04 -7.61
C THR A 23 11.25 1.02 -8.62
N SER A 24 10.00 0.80 -9.03
CA SER A 24 9.21 1.80 -9.75
C SER A 24 8.74 2.91 -8.79
N THR A 25 8.82 4.17 -9.21
CA THR A 25 8.39 5.34 -8.42
C THR A 25 6.92 5.25 -8.02
N HIS A 26 6.07 4.74 -8.92
CA HIS A 26 4.64 4.55 -8.68
C HIS A 26 4.38 3.54 -7.55
N LEU A 27 5.04 2.38 -7.62
CA LEU A 27 4.96 1.32 -6.61
C LEU A 27 5.51 1.78 -5.26
N THR A 28 6.58 2.59 -5.29
CA THR A 28 7.17 3.19 -4.09
C THR A 28 6.18 4.14 -3.42
N HIS A 29 5.48 4.97 -4.19
CA HIS A 29 4.47 5.89 -3.66
C HIS A 29 3.28 5.12 -3.04
N LEU A 30 2.78 4.09 -3.71
CA LEU A 30 1.74 3.21 -3.18
C LEU A 30 2.17 2.58 -1.84
N TYR A 31 3.38 2.03 -1.78
CA TYR A 31 3.93 1.47 -0.56
C TYR A 31 4.03 2.53 0.55
N GLN A 32 4.48 3.75 0.26
CA GLN A 32 4.56 4.82 1.26
C GLN A 32 3.20 5.21 1.85
N VAL A 33 2.16 5.29 1.02
CA VAL A 33 0.78 5.56 1.48
C VAL A 33 0.31 4.44 2.41
N VAL A 34 0.49 3.18 1.99
CA VAL A 34 0.10 2.02 2.80
C VAL A 34 0.93 1.91 4.07
N ALA A 35 2.25 2.05 4.01
CA ALA A 35 3.15 1.97 5.16
C ALA A 35 2.91 3.11 6.16
N SER A 36 2.54 4.31 5.70
CA SER A 36 2.18 5.42 6.60
C SER A 36 0.96 5.09 7.46
N LYS A 37 0.05 4.24 6.97
CA LYS A 37 -1.20 3.91 7.65
C LYS A 37 -1.17 2.55 8.35
N LEU A 38 -0.65 1.53 7.67
CA LEU A 38 -0.51 0.15 8.12
C LEU A 38 0.90 -0.17 8.65
N GLY A 39 1.82 0.78 8.79
CA GLY A 39 3.19 0.51 9.25
C GLY A 39 3.32 -0.07 10.67
N LYS A 40 2.22 -0.05 11.44
CA LYS A 40 2.12 -0.73 12.74
C LYS A 40 1.42 -2.08 12.65
N ASP A 41 0.81 -2.39 11.51
CA ASP A 41 0.09 -3.64 11.28
C ASP A 41 1.09 -4.77 10.95
N PRO A 42 1.03 -5.90 11.67
CA PRO A 42 1.97 -6.99 11.45
C PRO A 42 1.78 -7.68 10.09
N SER A 43 0.65 -7.48 9.41
CA SER A 43 0.39 -8.11 8.11
C SER A 43 1.24 -7.51 7.00
N LEU A 44 1.53 -6.19 7.07
CA LEU A 44 2.38 -5.53 6.07
C LEU A 44 3.82 -6.04 6.17
N LYS A 45 4.38 -6.08 7.38
CA LYS A 45 5.72 -6.64 7.63
C LYS A 45 5.81 -8.09 7.18
N LYS A 46 4.77 -8.88 7.46
CA LYS A 46 4.73 -10.30 7.08
C LYS A 46 4.71 -10.51 5.57
N LEU A 47 4.06 -9.62 4.82
CA LEU A 47 4.10 -9.63 3.36
C LEU A 47 5.53 -9.41 2.86
N GLU A 48 6.25 -8.42 3.39
CA GLU A 48 7.63 -8.15 3.02
C GLU A 48 8.56 -9.32 3.35
N GLU A 49 8.37 -9.96 4.52
CA GLU A 49 9.11 -11.14 4.94
C GLU A 49 8.87 -12.34 4.00
N GLU A 50 7.62 -12.63 3.63
CA GLU A 50 7.32 -13.74 2.70
C GLU A 50 7.86 -13.49 1.29
N VAL A 51 7.79 -12.25 0.81
CA VAL A 51 8.43 -11.87 -0.46
C VAL A 51 9.94 -11.99 -0.38
N GLY A 52 10.56 -11.60 0.73
CA GLY A 52 12.00 -11.71 0.96
C GLY A 52 12.51 -13.15 1.04
N ASP A 53 11.73 -14.04 1.63
CA ASP A 53 12.12 -15.44 1.87
C ASP A 53 11.87 -16.32 0.64
N SER A 54 10.68 -16.25 0.08
CA SER A 54 10.22 -17.17 -0.97
C SER A 54 9.92 -16.50 -2.30
N GLY A 55 9.94 -15.16 -2.37
CA GLY A 55 9.55 -14.43 -3.57
C GLY A 55 8.06 -14.49 -3.90
N GLU A 56 7.24 -15.03 -3.00
CA GLU A 56 5.79 -15.21 -3.15
C GLU A 56 5.09 -14.93 -1.82
N VAL A 57 3.84 -14.44 -1.88
CA VAL A 57 3.05 -14.14 -0.69
C VAL A 57 1.97 -15.19 -0.51
N SER A 58 1.84 -15.73 0.70
CA SER A 58 0.79 -16.70 1.00
C SER A 58 -0.60 -16.07 0.86
N THR A 59 -1.59 -16.83 0.37
CA THR A 59 -2.99 -16.37 0.28
C THR A 59 -3.54 -15.88 1.62
N ARG A 60 -3.07 -16.46 2.73
CA ARG A 60 -3.43 -16.04 4.09
C ARG A 60 -2.91 -14.63 4.42
N THR A 61 -1.69 -14.32 4.00
CA THR A 61 -1.08 -13.00 4.22
C THR A 61 -1.72 -11.97 3.32
N GLN A 62 -1.98 -12.31 2.05
CA GLN A 62 -2.73 -11.45 1.13
C GLN A 62 -4.11 -11.08 1.69
N ALA A 63 -4.85 -12.05 2.22
CA ALA A 63 -6.15 -11.81 2.83
C ALA A 63 -6.07 -10.91 4.07
N ARG A 64 -5.02 -11.05 4.90
CA ARG A 64 -4.83 -10.19 6.09
C ARG A 64 -4.51 -8.75 5.73
N VAL A 65 -3.60 -8.54 4.78
CA VAL A 65 -3.28 -7.19 4.29
C VAL A 65 -4.51 -6.55 3.67
N ARG A 66 -5.28 -7.30 2.87
CA ARG A 66 -6.55 -6.83 2.32
C ARG A 66 -7.52 -6.37 3.41
N LEU A 67 -7.75 -7.19 4.44
CA LEU A 67 -8.64 -6.85 5.54
C LEU A 67 -8.16 -5.60 6.30
N ALA A 68 -6.86 -5.45 6.53
CA ALA A 68 -6.30 -4.27 7.18
C ALA A 68 -6.45 -3.01 6.31
N LEU A 69 -6.34 -3.13 4.99
CA LEU A 69 -6.62 -2.03 4.06
C LEU A 69 -8.10 -1.66 4.04
N GLU A 70 -9.00 -2.65 4.06
CA GLU A 70 -10.45 -2.45 4.16
C GLU A 70 -10.78 -1.70 5.46
N ASP A 71 -10.32 -2.19 6.61
CA ASP A 71 -10.54 -1.56 7.92
C ASP A 71 -10.00 -0.13 7.97
N ALA A 72 -8.77 0.09 7.47
CA ALA A 72 -8.17 1.42 7.43
C ALA A 72 -8.91 2.39 6.48
N ALA A 73 -9.42 1.90 5.34
CA ALA A 73 -10.21 2.69 4.40
C ALA A 73 -11.61 3.02 4.96
N GLU A 74 -12.21 2.10 5.71
CA GLU A 74 -13.48 2.32 6.40
C GLU A 74 -13.33 3.33 7.54
N ALA A 75 -12.21 3.26 8.29
CA ALA A 75 -11.92 4.18 9.39
C ALA A 75 -11.45 5.56 8.92
N ASP A 76 -10.82 5.65 7.75
CA ASP A 76 -10.23 6.87 7.21
C ASP A 76 -10.55 7.03 5.71
N PRO A 77 -11.61 7.78 5.37
CA PRO A 77 -12.00 8.00 3.98
C PRO A 77 -10.92 8.66 3.13
N ARG A 78 -10.09 9.54 3.74
CA ARG A 78 -8.99 10.21 3.02
C ARG A 78 -7.92 9.20 2.62
N PHE A 79 -7.65 8.20 3.46
CA PHE A 79 -6.77 7.10 3.11
C PHE A 79 -7.31 6.30 1.91
N ALA A 80 -8.61 6.03 1.86
CA ALA A 80 -9.23 5.36 0.72
C ALA A 80 -9.05 6.15 -0.58
N GLU A 81 -9.22 7.48 -0.53
CA GLU A 81 -8.98 8.38 -1.68
C GLU A 81 -7.51 8.36 -2.11
N MET A 82 -6.57 8.46 -1.16
CA MET A 82 -5.13 8.38 -1.47
C MET A 82 -4.73 7.04 -2.10
N LEU A 83 -5.32 5.93 -1.64
CA LEU A 83 -5.11 4.60 -2.21
C LEU A 83 -5.60 4.52 -3.66
N LEU A 84 -6.79 5.05 -3.94
CA LEU A 84 -7.36 5.09 -5.28
C LEU A 84 -6.53 5.98 -6.21
N SER A 85 -6.08 7.14 -5.74
CA SER A 85 -5.15 7.99 -6.50
C SER A 85 -3.80 7.31 -6.73
N ALA A 86 -3.31 6.52 -5.78
CA ALA A 86 -2.05 5.80 -5.93
C ALA A 86 -2.10 4.66 -6.95
N ILE A 87 -3.27 4.10 -7.28
CA ILE A 87 -3.45 3.04 -8.30
C ILE A 87 -4.02 3.56 -9.64
N GLY A 88 -4.53 4.79 -9.66
CA GLY A 88 -5.44 5.29 -10.68
C GLY A 88 -4.86 6.22 -11.76
N ASP A 89 -3.53 6.26 -11.96
CA ASP A 89 -2.82 7.06 -12.99
C ASP A 89 -2.32 8.47 -12.56
N ASP A 90 -1.07 8.75 -12.94
CA ASP A 90 -0.33 10.02 -13.08
C ASP A 90 -0.85 11.29 -12.36
N THR A 91 -0.49 11.48 -11.08
CA THR A 91 0.10 12.72 -10.49
C THR A 91 -0.15 12.76 -8.97
N PRO A 92 0.85 13.16 -8.16
CA PRO A 92 0.67 13.38 -6.73
C PRO A 92 -0.13 14.68 -6.52
N ASN A 93 -1.35 14.60 -6.00
CA ASN A 93 -1.96 15.72 -5.30
C ASN A 93 -1.69 15.55 -3.80
N PRO A 94 -0.66 16.19 -3.22
CA PRO A 94 -0.52 16.20 -1.78
C PRO A 94 -1.76 16.90 -1.18
N PRO A 95 -2.34 16.41 -0.07
CA PRO A 95 -3.26 17.25 0.69
C PRO A 95 -2.44 18.46 1.17
N GLU A 96 -2.62 19.60 0.52
CA GLU A 96 -2.10 20.85 1.05
C GLU A 96 -2.64 20.96 2.49
N PRO A 97 -1.77 21.05 3.52
CA PRO A 97 -2.26 21.33 4.85
C PRO A 97 -2.97 22.68 4.76
N ASP A 98 -4.26 22.67 5.09
CA ASP A 98 -5.08 23.84 5.30
C ASP A 98 -4.28 24.87 6.11
N ARG A 99 -3.69 25.84 5.41
CA ARG A 99 -3.05 27.01 6.03
C ARG A 99 -4.11 28.09 6.21
N THR A 100 -5.25 27.75 6.79
CA THR A 100 -6.12 28.74 7.41
C THR A 100 -5.53 29.12 8.77
N ARG A 101 -4.41 29.86 8.77
CA ARG A 101 -4.08 30.83 9.84
C ARG A 101 -2.73 31.51 9.63
N ALA A 102 -2.77 32.78 9.25
CA ALA A 102 -2.09 33.89 9.93
C ALA A 102 -2.80 35.19 9.55
#